data_AF-A0A7J6UKE2-F1
#
_entry.id   AF-A0A7J6UKE2-F1
#
_cell.length_a   1.000
_cell.length_b   1.000
_cell.length_c   1.000
_cell.angle_alpha   90.00
_cell.angle_beta   90.00
_cell.angle_gamma   90.00
#
_symmetry.space_group_name_H-M   'P 1'
#
loop_
_entity.id
_entity.type
_entity.pdbx_description
1 polymer ?
#
loop_
_entity_poly.entity_id
_entity_poly.type
_entity_poly.pdbx_seq_one_letter_code
_entity_poly.pdbx_strand_id
1 'polypeptide(L)'
;LSTFVKLRKLPKLRSLTANGNPVESRGKVYRLYLVGALTRSGGESEYRLKALDHSAVTEEEAAIAQGWYAGHLHRAELMKEEMQLLREQQGMS
;
A
#
# COMPACT_ATOMS: atom_id res chain seq x y z
N LEU A 1 7.79 5.25 0.84
CA LEU A 1 6.72 4.22 0.90
C LEU A 1 7.05 3.07 1.86
N SER A 2 8.29 2.58 1.90
CA SER A 2 8.72 1.47 2.78
C SER A 2 8.37 1.68 4.28
N THR A 3 8.43 2.91 4.79
CA THR A 3 8.05 3.24 6.17
C THR A 3 6.57 2.99 6.46
N PHE A 4 5.67 3.39 5.56
CA PHE A 4 4.22 3.21 5.76
C PHE A 4 3.79 1.74 5.70
N VAL A 5 4.49 0.91 4.92
CA VAL A 5 4.23 -0.54 4.88
C VAL A 5 4.51 -1.20 6.24
N LYS A 6 5.49 -0.70 7.00
CA LYS A 6 5.79 -1.22 8.36
C LYS A 6 4.62 -1.02 9.33
N LEU A 7 3.76 -0.02 9.09
CA LEU A 7 2.58 0.23 9.93
C LEU A 7 1.56 -0.91 9.88
N ARG A 8 1.63 -1.80 8.88
CA ARG A 8 0.84 -3.05 8.84
C ARG A 8 1.08 -3.96 10.05
N LYS A 9 2.22 -3.81 10.74
CA LYS A 9 2.55 -4.55 11.96
C LYS A 9 1.82 -4.03 13.20
N LEU A 10 1.02 -2.97 13.08
CA LEU A 10 0.26 -2.35 14.17
C LEU A 10 -1.24 -2.70 14.02
N PRO A 11 -1.71 -3.86 14.50
CA PRO A 11 -3.08 -4.32 14.26
C PRO A 11 -4.16 -3.42 14.91
N LYS A 12 -3.77 -2.60 15.89
CA LYS A 12 -4.64 -1.63 16.56
C LYS A 12 -4.62 -0.24 15.92
N LEU A 13 -3.89 -0.03 14.82
CA LEU A 13 -3.87 1.26 14.12
C LEU A 13 -5.25 1.55 13.51
N ARG A 14 -5.96 2.53 14.07
CA ARG A 14 -7.30 2.94 13.61
C ARG A 14 -7.29 4.25 12.83
N SER A 15 -6.37 5.16 13.13
CA SER A 15 -6.27 6.46 12.50
C SER A 15 -4.82 6.76 12.15
N LEU A 16 -4.59 7.36 10.99
CA LEU A 16 -3.29 7.79 10.54
C LEU A 16 -3.40 9.19 9.94
N THR A 17 -2.49 10.08 10.33
CA THR A 17 -2.27 11.35 9.65
C THR A 17 -0.89 11.29 9.02
N ALA A 18 -0.86 11.42 7.70
CA ALA A 18 0.33 11.32 6.85
C ALA A 18 0.39 12.43 5.78
N ASN A 19 -0.60 13.32 5.71
CA ASN A 19 -0.50 14.59 4.98
C ASN A 19 0.71 15.43 5.44
N GLY A 20 1.16 16.33 4.57
CA GLY A 20 2.38 17.11 4.76
C GLY A 20 3.67 16.31 4.50
N ASN A 21 3.59 15.00 4.22
CA ASN A 21 4.74 14.19 3.83
C ASN A 21 4.88 14.17 2.30
N PRO A 22 6.10 14.06 1.73
CA PRO A 22 6.33 14.05 0.29
C PRO A 22 5.52 13.01 -0.50
N VAL A 23 5.09 11.93 0.16
CA VAL A 23 4.26 10.88 -0.45
C VAL A 23 2.89 11.41 -0.89
N GLU A 24 2.37 12.46 -0.26
CA GLU A 24 1.09 13.11 -0.58
C GLU A 24 1.07 13.65 -2.01
N SER A 25 2.22 14.06 -2.56
CA SER A 25 2.36 14.54 -3.94
C SER A 25 1.88 13.54 -5.02
N ARG A 26 1.72 12.26 -4.66
CA ARG A 26 1.15 11.22 -5.53
C ARG A 26 -0.38 11.30 -5.65
N GLY A 27 -1.03 12.24 -4.96
CA GLY A 27 -2.46 12.53 -5.09
C GLY A 27 -3.35 11.33 -4.79
N LYS A 28 -4.28 11.00 -5.69
CA LYS A 28 -5.23 9.88 -5.50
C LYS A 28 -4.53 8.53 -5.26
N VAL A 29 -3.34 8.32 -5.85
CA VAL A 29 -2.56 7.10 -5.69
C VAL A 29 -2.05 6.93 -4.25
N TYR A 30 -1.71 8.04 -3.58
CA TYR A 30 -1.23 8.01 -2.20
C TYR A 30 -2.30 7.44 -1.25
N ARG A 31 -3.54 7.93 -1.37
CA ARG A 31 -4.66 7.47 -0.55
C ARG A 31 -5.00 6.00 -0.82
N LEU A 32 -5.10 5.62 -2.09
CA LEU A 32 -5.32 4.21 -2.47
C LEU A 32 -4.22 3.29 -1.92
N TYR A 33 -2.96 3.72 -2.00
CA TYR A 33 -1.84 2.95 -1.48
C TYR A 33 -1.94 2.75 0.04
N LEU A 34 -2.13 3.82 0.81
CA LEU A 34 -2.19 3.72 2.27
C LEU A 34 -3.43 2.97 2.75
N VAL A 35 -4.61 3.28 2.21
CA VAL A 35 -5.85 2.61 2.58
C VAL A 35 -5.79 1.12 2.23
N GLY A 36 -5.32 0.78 1.02
CA GLY A 36 -5.20 -0.61 0.59
C GLY A 36 -4.13 -1.39 1.35
N ALA A 37 -3.02 -0.74 1.74
CA ALA A 37 -1.98 -1.39 2.54
C ALA A 37 -2.41 -1.62 4.00
N LEU A 38 -3.16 -0.68 4.59
CA LEU A 38 -3.47 -0.63 6.02
C LEU A 38 -4.88 -1.09 6.38
N THR A 39 -5.68 -1.47 5.40
CA THR A 39 -6.99 -2.10 5.61
C THR A 39 -6.97 -3.50 5.02
N ARG A 40 -7.09 -4.54 5.85
CA ARG A 40 -7.33 -5.92 5.40
C ARG A 40 -8.67 -6.40 5.91
N SER A 41 -9.47 -6.96 5.01
CA SER A 41 -10.70 -7.70 5.29
C SER A 41 -10.44 -9.19 5.05
N GLY A 42 -10.97 -10.07 5.91
CA GLY A 42 -11.00 -11.51 5.68
C GLY A 42 -9.84 -12.34 6.26
N GLY A 43 -9.75 -12.48 7.57
CA GLY A 43 -8.87 -13.45 8.25
C GLY A 43 -8.89 -13.32 9.79
N GLU A 44 -8.15 -14.19 10.51
CA GLU A 44 -8.07 -14.21 11.98
C GLU A 44 -7.48 -12.94 12.63
N SER A 45 -6.92 -12.03 11.83
CA SER A 45 -6.48 -10.69 12.27
C SER A 45 -7.02 -9.63 11.30
N GLU A 46 -8.29 -9.28 11.48
CA GLU A 46 -8.89 -8.14 10.81
C GLU A 46 -8.34 -6.84 11.41
N TYR A 47 -7.68 -6.04 10.59
CA TYR A 47 -7.27 -4.69 10.95
C TYR A 47 -7.78 -3.74 9.88
N ARG A 48 -8.46 -2.69 10.35
CA ARG A 48 -9.16 -1.73 9.51
C ARG A 48 -8.77 -0.34 9.97
N LEU A 49 -8.05 0.37 9.10
CA LEU A 49 -7.89 1.81 9.20
C LEU A 49 -9.27 2.45 9.01
N LYS A 50 -9.66 3.32 9.95
CA LYS A 50 -10.96 3.98 9.98
C LYS A 50 -10.87 5.42 9.50
N ALA A 51 -9.71 6.05 9.62
CA ALA A 51 -9.48 7.41 9.15
C ALA A 51 -8.05 7.57 8.61
N LEU A 52 -7.94 8.34 7.53
CA LEU A 52 -6.67 8.79 6.95
C LEU A 52 -6.78 10.29 6.67
N ASP A 53 -5.82 11.07 7.17
CA ASP A 53 -5.74 12.53 6.99
C ASP A 53 -7.04 13.24 7.36
N HIS A 54 -7.52 12.95 8.57
CA HIS A 54 -8.77 13.47 9.15
C HIS A 54 -10.04 13.10 8.39
N SER A 55 -9.95 12.29 7.34
CA SER A 55 -11.08 11.85 6.52
C SER A 55 -11.38 10.38 6.80
N ALA A 56 -12.67 10.06 6.97
CA ALA A 56 -13.11 8.68 7.20
C ALA A 56 -12.74 7.78 6.00
N VAL A 57 -12.45 6.51 6.29
CA VAL A 57 -12.28 5.46 5.29
C VAL A 57 -13.57 4.65 5.24
N THR A 58 -14.26 4.68 4.09
CA THR A 58 -15.50 3.91 3.90
C THR A 58 -15.19 2.47 3.53
N GLU A 59 -16.18 1.58 3.65
CA GLU A 59 -16.01 0.18 3.25
C GLU A 59 -15.83 0.02 1.73
N GLU A 60 -16.57 0.79 0.95
CA GLU A 60 -16.45 0.84 -0.51
C GLU A 60 -15.06 1.34 -0.93
N GLU A 61 -14.58 2.41 -0.31
CA GLU A 61 -13.24 2.94 -0.55
C GLU A 61 -12.17 1.89 -0.21
N ALA A 62 -12.32 1.22 0.93
CA ALA A 62 -11.39 0.18 1.36
C ALA A 62 -11.34 -0.98 0.36
N ALA A 63 -12.48 -1.44 -0.16
CA ALA A 63 -12.53 -2.51 -1.14
C ALA A 63 -11.82 -2.12 -2.45
N ILE A 64 -12.08 -0.91 -2.96
CA ILE A 64 -11.41 -0.37 -4.16
C ILE A 64 -9.89 -0.27 -3.94
N ALA A 65 -9.48 0.30 -2.80
CA ALA A 65 -8.08 0.49 -2.47
C ALA A 65 -7.32 -0.85 -2.30
N GLN A 66 -7.96 -1.86 -1.72
CA GLN A 66 -7.41 -3.21 -1.60
C GLN A 66 -7.16 -3.85 -2.97
N GLY A 67 -8.14 -3.80 -3.87
CA GLY A 67 -7.99 -4.33 -5.24
C GLY A 67 -6.86 -3.62 -5.98
N TRP A 68 -6.81 -2.29 -5.89
CA TRP A 68 -5.74 -1.49 -6.47
C TRP A 68 -4.36 -1.86 -5.89
N TYR A 69 -4.26 -2.00 -4.56
CA TYR A 69 -3.02 -2.31 -3.86
C TYR A 69 -2.50 -3.70 -4.20
N ALA A 70 -3.37 -4.71 -4.29
CA ALA A 70 -2.99 -6.04 -4.76
C ALA A 70 -2.40 -6.00 -6.17
N GLY A 71 -3.05 -5.29 -7.10
CA GLY A 71 -2.53 -5.08 -8.45
C GLY A 71 -1.20 -4.31 -8.47
N HIS A 72 -1.02 -3.33 -7.57
CA HIS A 72 0.25 -2.63 -7.42
C HIS A 72 1.38 -3.56 -6.95
N LEU A 73 1.13 -4.42 -5.96
CA LEU A 73 2.12 -5.41 -5.51
C LEU A 73 2.49 -6.39 -6.62
N HIS A 74 1.51 -6.86 -7.38
CA HIS A 74 1.77 -7.75 -8.50
C HIS A 74 2.67 -7.09 -9.57
N ARG A 75 2.35 -5.85 -9.97
CA ARG A 75 3.21 -5.10 -10.91
C ARG A 75 4.62 -4.85 -10.35
N ALA A 76 4.74 -4.60 -9.05
CA ALA A 76 6.04 -4.39 -8.41
C ALA A 76 6.91 -5.66 -8.41
N GLU A 77 6.31 -6.85 -8.27
CA GLU A 77 7.05 -8.11 -8.36
C GLU A 77 7.50 -8.39 -9.80
N LEU A 78 6.62 -8.20 -10.79
CA LEU A 78 6.99 -8.36 -12.21
C LEU A 78 8.17 -7.46 -12.59
N MET A 79 8.15 -6.18 -12.19
CA MET A 79 9.27 -5.26 -12.45
C MET A 79 10.58 -5.70 -11.79
N LYS A 80 10.50 -6.36 -10.63
CA LYS A 80 11.68 -6.86 -9.92
C LYS A 80 12.26 -8.08 -10.62
N GLU A 81 11.42 -8.99 -11.10
CA GLU A 81 11.82 -10.15 -11.91
C GLU A 81 12.48 -9.69 -13.22
N GLU A 82 11.88 -8.73 -13.93
CA GLU A 82 12.46 -8.15 -15.15
C GLU A 82 13.84 -7.50 -14.91
N MET A 83 13.97 -6.70 -13.86
CA MET A 83 15.26 -6.10 -13.50
C MET A 83 16.31 -7.15 -13.12
N GLN A 84 15.90 -8.26 -12.50
CA GLN A 84 16.81 -9.35 -12.15
C GLN A 84 17.30 -10.07 -13.42
N LEU A 85 16.40 -10.40 -14.35
CA LEU A 85 16.76 -11.01 -15.63
C LEU A 85 17.71 -10.13 -16.44
N LEU A 86 17.46 -8.82 -16.50
CA LEU A 86 18.35 -7.88 -17.19
C LEU A 86 19.75 -7.82 -16.56
N ARG A 87 19.85 -7.87 -15.23
CA ARG A 87 21.15 -7.92 -14.53
C ARG A 87 21.91 -9.20 -14.80
N GLU A 88 21.22 -10.34 -14.83
CA GLU A 88 21.82 -11.65 -15.14
C GLU A 88 22.35 -11.68 -16.59
N GLN A 89 21.62 -11.09 -17.54
CA GLN A 89 22.07 -10.96 -18.93
C GLN A 89 23.28 -10.03 -19.09
N GLN A 90 23.35 -8.95 -18.31
CA GLN A 90 24.48 -8.01 -18.32
C GLN A 90 25.73 -8.55 -17.59
N GLY A 91 25.56 -9.47 -16.63
CA GLY A 91 26.67 -10.11 -15.92
C GLY A 91 27.24 -11.35 -16.60
N MET A 92 26.61 -11.84 -17.66
CA MET A 92 27.11 -12.92 -18.54
C MET A 92 27.71 -12.40 -19.86
N SER A 93 27.77 -11.07 -20.03
CA SER A 93 28.48 -10.37 -21.10
C SER A 93 29.83 -9.85 -20.61
#